data_AF-A0A535ATE2-F1
#
_entry.id   AF-A0A535ATE2-F1
#
_cell.length_a   1.000
_cell.length_b   1.000
_cell.length_c   1.000
_cell.angle_alpha   90.00
_cell.angle_beta   90.00
_cell.angle_gamma   90.00
#
_symmetry.space_group_name_H-M   'P 1'
#
loop_
_entity.id
_entity.type
_entity.pdbx_description
1 polymer ?
#
loop_
_entity_poly.entity_id
_entity_poly.type
_entity_poly.pdbx_seq_one_letter_code
_entity_poly.pdbx_strand_id
1 'polypeptide(L)'
;MPPMALTVREAMALGGLRRGEVLAGASGLDRTITWVKVLESPETISWLAEGELLLTVAFAIKDDRAAQRDLMRNLARVGSAGLVIKPERYLPQIPDDMLGQADEFNIPLIRIPPDVSYLEIMNPILERIINAQNTQLRRSIEIHRQFTDLALDGQGLEAIVKTLGELVESSIALEDASFHLLASHVVPGVTDKHRQQTLAHHGTPVKVRQAAAIKNMLQDVVRGRAPRKVPPFPELGLTAPRIITPVLAGREHLGLLSIIDHPQHLEELAMVAIEHAATVIALEMIKQREVGEAEDRVRGELVDDLLNGTFGDQANVQRRARHLRYDLSVPHRLLVVDVDHFRQFIKERRYEEGRVIAVKHQLFQVVTGAVRRLHPRHLVSAHSDSVIVLVPQPTDTKDPDGEGLAARIREAVGESELGITVSVSIGRLCLKPDDFKPAFVEAQRALDLMVRFGKREQIINYERLGVYRLLAQVED
;
A
#
# COMPACT_ATOMS: atom_id res chain seq x y z
N MET A 1 -3.72 9.91 23.18
CA MET A 1 -3.84 10.25 24.63
C MET A 1 -2.56 9.81 25.33
N PRO A 2 -2.06 10.49 26.38
CA PRO A 2 -1.00 9.90 27.20
C PRO A 2 -1.46 8.51 27.69
N PRO A 3 -0.56 7.52 27.83
CA PRO A 3 -0.96 6.18 28.27
C PRO A 3 -1.78 6.31 29.55
N MET A 4 -2.99 5.75 29.55
CA MET A 4 -3.96 5.88 30.64
C MET A 4 -3.32 5.30 31.89
N ALA A 5 -2.77 6.19 32.73
CA ALA A 5 -1.93 5.81 33.84
C ALA A 5 -2.83 5.25 34.96
N LEU A 6 -2.50 4.08 35.48
CA LEU A 6 -3.33 3.37 36.44
C LEU A 6 -3.46 4.17 37.74
N THR A 7 -4.66 4.58 38.10
CA THR A 7 -4.93 5.29 39.37
C THR A 7 -5.10 4.33 40.54
N VAL A 8 -4.96 4.83 41.78
CA VAL A 8 -5.28 4.04 42.99
C VAL A 8 -6.74 3.58 42.97
N ARG A 9 -7.65 4.44 42.51
CA ARG A 9 -9.08 4.13 42.34
C ARG A 9 -9.30 2.93 41.43
N GLU A 10 -8.63 2.90 40.28
CA GLU A 10 -8.72 1.79 39.34
C GLU A 10 -8.02 0.54 39.87
N ALA A 11 -6.89 0.68 40.57
CA ALA A 11 -6.20 -0.45 41.19
C ALA A 11 -7.03 -1.14 42.27
N MET A 12 -7.88 -0.39 43.00
CA MET A 12 -8.85 -0.96 43.94
C MET A 12 -9.91 -1.84 43.26
N ALA A 13 -10.05 -1.80 41.93
CA ALA A 13 -10.89 -2.74 41.20
C ALA A 13 -10.15 -4.03 40.77
N LEU A 14 -8.85 -4.18 41.09
CA LEU A 14 -8.00 -5.28 40.65
C LEU A 14 -7.66 -6.27 41.77
N GLY A 15 -7.58 -7.55 41.41
CA GLY A 15 -6.99 -8.59 42.25
C GLY A 15 -7.54 -8.66 43.68
N GLY A 16 -6.60 -8.82 44.63
CA GLY A 16 -6.85 -8.80 46.07
C GLY A 16 -7.14 -7.40 46.65
N LEU A 17 -6.79 -6.32 45.92
CA LEU A 17 -7.03 -4.94 46.38
C LEU A 17 -8.51 -4.54 46.34
N ARG A 18 -9.34 -5.29 45.60
CA ARG A 18 -10.82 -5.23 45.66
C ARG A 18 -11.42 -5.41 47.04
N ARG A 19 -10.71 -6.13 47.89
CA ARG A 19 -11.11 -6.37 49.28
C ARG A 19 -10.49 -5.35 50.23
N GLY A 20 -9.77 -4.35 49.71
CA GLY A 20 -9.17 -3.28 50.47
C GLY A 20 -10.20 -2.24 50.89
N GLU A 21 -10.03 -1.71 52.10
CA GLU A 21 -10.85 -0.66 52.68
C GLU A 21 -10.00 0.60 52.85
N VAL A 22 -10.47 1.73 52.31
CA VAL A 22 -9.80 3.02 52.49
C VAL A 22 -10.12 3.53 53.89
N LEU A 23 -9.11 3.62 54.74
CA LEU A 23 -9.24 4.09 56.12
C LEU A 23 -9.12 5.62 56.23
N ALA A 24 -8.29 6.23 55.38
CA ALA A 24 -8.03 7.66 55.33
C ALA A 24 -7.41 8.05 53.98
N GLY A 25 -7.34 9.35 53.67
CA GLY A 25 -6.70 9.89 52.47
C GLY A 25 -7.49 9.67 51.18
N ALA A 26 -8.81 9.52 51.26
CA ALA A 26 -9.68 9.18 50.11
C ALA A 26 -9.62 10.20 48.96
N SER A 27 -9.30 11.46 49.25
CA SER A 27 -9.07 12.52 48.26
C SER A 27 -7.88 12.22 47.33
N GLY A 28 -6.98 11.30 47.71
CA GLY A 28 -5.84 10.87 46.92
C GLY A 28 -6.07 9.68 46.00
N LEU A 29 -7.30 9.19 45.85
CA LEU A 29 -7.56 7.98 45.05
C LEU A 29 -7.23 8.12 43.55
N ASP A 30 -7.18 9.35 43.02
CA ASP A 30 -6.83 9.60 41.62
C ASP A 30 -5.31 9.75 41.40
N ARG A 31 -4.50 9.52 42.44
CA ARG A 31 -3.03 9.44 42.30
C ARG A 31 -2.66 8.28 41.38
N THR A 32 -1.68 8.52 40.52
CA THR A 32 -1.16 7.54 39.56
C THR A 32 -0.18 6.58 40.23
N ILE A 33 -0.32 5.29 39.93
CA ILE A 33 0.58 4.22 40.34
C ILE A 33 1.56 3.94 39.21
N THR A 34 2.85 4.12 39.49
CA THR A 34 3.96 3.84 38.58
C THR A 34 4.59 2.47 38.86
N TRP A 35 4.57 2.03 40.12
CA TRP A 35 5.13 0.75 40.56
C TRP A 35 4.55 0.31 41.91
N VAL A 36 4.78 -0.94 42.29
CA VAL A 36 4.36 -1.51 43.59
C VAL A 36 5.57 -2.01 44.35
N LYS A 37 5.73 -1.59 45.62
CA LYS A 37 6.90 -1.92 46.46
C LYS A 37 6.45 -2.50 47.80
N VAL A 38 7.21 -3.42 48.37
CA VAL A 38 6.95 -3.99 49.71
C VAL A 38 7.93 -3.39 50.72
N LEU A 39 7.41 -2.93 51.86
CA LEU A 39 8.19 -2.45 52.99
C LEU A 39 8.60 -3.63 53.87
N GLU A 40 9.84 -4.08 53.72
CA GLU A 40 10.42 -5.20 54.49
C GLU A 40 11.37 -4.74 55.60
N SER A 41 12.00 -3.57 55.44
CA SER A 41 12.91 -2.98 56.43
C SER A 41 12.72 -1.46 56.56
N PRO A 42 13.09 -0.83 57.69
CA PRO A 42 13.06 0.63 57.85
C PRO A 42 13.88 1.37 56.79
N GLU A 43 14.97 0.76 56.33
CA GLU A 43 15.84 1.30 55.28
C GLU A 43 15.11 1.44 53.94
N THR A 44 14.06 0.65 53.65
CA THR A 44 13.31 0.77 52.39
C THR A 44 12.71 2.17 52.20
N ILE A 45 12.45 2.89 53.29
CA ILE A 45 11.87 4.25 53.27
C ILE A 45 12.82 5.26 52.60
N SER A 46 14.13 5.06 52.64
CA SER A 46 15.10 5.97 52.00
C SER A 46 15.21 5.77 50.48
N TRP A 47 14.56 4.74 49.91
CA TRP A 47 14.61 4.37 48.50
C TRP A 47 13.22 4.39 47.83
N LEU A 48 12.29 5.17 48.39
CA LEU A 48 10.97 5.37 47.81
C LEU A 48 11.06 6.25 46.57
N ALA A 49 10.24 5.95 45.57
CA ALA A 49 10.10 6.76 44.36
C ALA A 49 8.68 7.31 44.20
N GLU A 50 8.56 8.34 43.36
CA GLU A 50 7.29 8.98 43.04
C GLU A 50 6.31 7.99 42.37
N GLY A 51 5.04 8.04 42.79
CA GLY A 51 3.99 7.19 42.24
C GLY A 51 4.03 5.72 42.71
N GLU A 52 4.92 5.34 43.62
CA GLU A 52 4.93 3.97 44.16
C GLU A 52 3.75 3.72 45.12
N LEU A 53 3.07 2.59 44.95
CA LEU A 53 2.12 2.05 45.92
C LEU A 53 2.87 1.12 46.89
N LEU A 54 2.95 1.49 48.17
CA LEU A 54 3.71 0.74 49.17
C LEU A 54 2.82 -0.30 49.87
N LEU A 55 3.29 -1.53 50.03
CA LEU A 55 2.62 -2.61 50.76
C LEU A 55 3.38 -2.94 52.04
N THR A 56 2.69 -3.14 53.15
CA THR A 56 3.34 -3.51 54.41
C THR A 56 2.44 -4.31 55.36
N VAL A 57 3.04 -5.16 56.17
CA VAL A 57 2.42 -5.76 57.38
C VAL A 57 2.76 -4.96 58.64
N ALA A 58 3.38 -3.79 58.49
CA ALA A 58 3.90 -2.93 59.56
C ALA A 58 4.95 -3.58 60.48
N PHE A 59 5.48 -4.75 60.13
CA PHE A 59 6.51 -5.44 60.92
C PHE A 59 7.76 -4.57 61.12
N ALA A 60 8.22 -3.91 60.06
CA ALA A 60 9.42 -3.05 60.08
C ALA A 60 9.29 -1.84 61.02
N ILE A 61 8.06 -1.41 61.33
CA ILE A 61 7.80 -0.22 62.14
C ILE A 61 7.13 -0.54 63.48
N LYS A 62 6.90 -1.82 63.82
CA LYS A 62 6.04 -2.23 64.94
C LYS A 62 6.52 -1.73 66.31
N ASP A 63 7.84 -1.70 66.52
CA ASP A 63 8.48 -1.30 67.77
C ASP A 63 9.04 0.15 67.74
N ASP A 64 8.83 0.87 66.62
CA ASP A 64 9.35 2.22 66.42
C ASP A 64 8.22 3.24 66.17
N ARG A 65 7.83 3.93 67.25
CA ARG A 65 6.81 4.98 67.18
C ARG A 65 7.23 6.19 66.34
N ALA A 66 8.53 6.47 66.21
CA ALA A 66 8.99 7.56 65.36
C ALA A 66 8.80 7.18 63.89
N ALA A 67 9.22 5.97 63.50
CA ALA A 67 9.02 5.45 62.15
C ALA A 67 7.53 5.37 61.77
N GLN A 68 6.64 4.96 62.69
CA GLN A 68 5.20 4.98 62.47
C GLN A 68 4.66 6.39 62.19
N ARG A 69 5.10 7.40 62.97
CA ARG A 69 4.68 8.80 62.80
C ARG A 69 5.26 9.46 61.56
N ASP A 70 6.42 9.02 61.10
CA ASP A 70 7.12 9.64 59.98
C ASP A 70 6.82 8.98 58.63
N LEU A 71 6.26 7.76 58.62
CA LEU A 71 5.99 7.01 57.39
C LEU A 71 5.11 7.78 56.40
N MET A 72 3.97 8.31 56.83
CA MET A 72 3.07 9.06 55.94
C MET A 72 3.71 10.35 55.44
N ARG A 73 4.48 11.04 56.29
CA ARG A 73 5.26 12.23 55.90
C ARG A 73 6.33 11.88 54.85
N ASN A 74 7.00 10.74 54.99
CA ASN A 74 8.00 10.28 54.03
C ASN A 74 7.36 9.93 52.68
N LEU A 75 6.21 9.24 52.69
CA LEU A 75 5.42 8.97 51.48
C LEU A 75 4.96 10.26 50.80
N ALA A 76 4.53 11.25 51.57
CA ALA A 76 4.12 12.57 51.08
C ALA A 76 5.26 13.31 50.40
N ARG A 77 6.43 13.35 51.05
CA ARG A 77 7.63 14.03 50.55
C ARG A 77 8.09 13.49 49.19
N VAL A 78 7.95 12.19 48.98
CA VAL A 78 8.37 11.51 47.74
C VAL A 78 7.27 11.52 46.66
N GLY A 79 6.02 11.80 47.04
CA GLY A 79 4.90 11.74 46.13
C GLY A 79 4.43 10.32 45.83
N SER A 80 4.53 9.39 46.80
CA SER A 80 4.02 8.02 46.64
C SER A 80 2.51 7.98 46.34
N ALA A 81 2.05 6.93 45.67
CA ALA A 81 0.65 6.79 45.26
C ALA A 81 -0.27 6.45 46.43
N GLY A 82 0.21 5.66 47.41
CA GLY A 82 -0.58 5.24 48.57
C GLY A 82 0.15 4.24 49.46
N LEU A 83 -0.48 3.88 50.57
CA LEU A 83 -0.02 2.85 51.50
C LEU A 83 -1.10 1.77 51.66
N VAL A 84 -0.75 0.54 51.36
CA VAL A 84 -1.56 -0.65 51.61
C VAL A 84 -1.01 -1.38 52.83
N ILE A 85 -1.83 -1.54 53.87
CA ILE A 85 -1.43 -2.10 55.16
C ILE A 85 -2.24 -3.34 55.51
N LYS A 86 -1.54 -4.36 56.02
CA LYS A 86 -2.09 -5.61 56.58
C LYS A 86 -1.77 -5.68 58.08
N PRO A 87 -2.53 -4.98 58.94
CA PRO A 87 -2.11 -4.65 60.29
C PRO A 87 -2.20 -5.80 61.31
N GLU A 88 -3.00 -6.83 61.05
CA GLU A 88 -3.58 -7.70 62.09
C GLU A 88 -2.58 -8.47 62.97
N ARG A 89 -1.32 -8.63 62.53
CA ARG A 89 -0.29 -9.33 63.32
C ARG A 89 0.64 -8.43 64.13
N TYR A 90 0.89 -7.21 63.67
CA TYR A 90 1.98 -6.38 64.22
C TYR A 90 1.56 -4.96 64.59
N LEU A 91 0.40 -4.50 64.12
CA LEU A 91 -0.14 -3.18 64.43
C LEU A 91 -1.66 -3.28 64.63
N PRO A 92 -2.15 -3.87 65.74
CA PRO A 92 -3.57 -4.20 65.94
C PRO A 92 -4.52 -3.00 65.80
N GLN A 93 -4.04 -1.81 66.17
CA GLN A 93 -4.70 -0.54 65.92
C GLN A 93 -3.75 0.38 65.16
N ILE A 94 -4.20 0.90 64.02
CA ILE A 94 -3.46 1.91 63.27
C ILE A 94 -3.49 3.21 64.08
N PRO A 95 -2.33 3.85 64.36
CA PRO A 95 -2.29 5.09 65.15
C PRO A 95 -3.13 6.21 64.53
N ASP A 96 -3.85 6.97 65.36
CA ASP A 96 -4.69 8.10 64.90
C ASP A 96 -3.87 9.18 64.17
N ASP A 97 -2.61 9.41 64.61
CA ASP A 97 -1.67 10.30 63.93
C ASP A 97 -1.44 9.88 62.46
N MET A 98 -1.42 8.57 62.17
CA MET A 98 -1.21 8.04 60.82
C MET A 98 -2.46 8.27 59.95
N LEU A 99 -3.65 8.12 60.52
CA LEU A 99 -4.92 8.42 59.84
C LEU A 99 -5.03 9.91 59.53
N GLY A 100 -4.77 10.77 60.52
CA GLY A 100 -4.80 12.23 60.34
C GLY A 100 -3.80 12.71 59.28
N GLN A 101 -2.58 12.18 59.28
CA GLN A 101 -1.58 12.50 58.26
C GLN A 101 -1.97 11.99 56.85
N ALA A 102 -2.62 10.83 56.75
CA ALA A 102 -3.10 10.32 55.48
C ALA A 102 -4.15 11.24 54.85
N ASP A 103 -5.07 11.78 55.65
CA ASP A 103 -6.03 12.79 55.21
C ASP A 103 -5.33 14.13 54.87
N GLU A 104 -4.44 14.62 55.74
CA GLU A 104 -3.70 15.87 55.54
C GLU A 104 -2.90 15.86 54.23
N PHE A 105 -2.18 14.77 53.96
CA PHE A 105 -1.32 14.64 52.78
C PHE A 105 -2.05 14.08 51.55
N ASN A 106 -3.34 13.76 51.67
CA ASN A 106 -4.14 13.10 50.63
C ASN A 106 -3.45 11.83 50.09
N ILE A 107 -2.97 10.97 50.99
CA ILE A 107 -2.35 9.69 50.65
C ILE A 107 -3.31 8.58 51.07
N PRO A 108 -3.86 7.80 50.12
CA PRO A 108 -4.75 6.70 50.46
C PRO A 108 -4.07 5.70 51.38
N LEU A 109 -4.66 5.50 52.56
CA LEU A 109 -4.29 4.44 53.48
C LEU A 109 -5.33 3.32 53.37
N ILE A 110 -4.92 2.19 52.81
CA ILE A 110 -5.82 1.09 52.44
C ILE A 110 -5.50 -0.11 53.32
N ARG A 111 -6.47 -0.58 54.09
CA ARG A 111 -6.38 -1.82 54.86
C ARG A 111 -6.80 -3.00 54.01
N ILE A 112 -6.04 -4.11 54.05
CA ILE A 112 -6.40 -5.36 53.38
C ILE A 112 -6.62 -6.49 54.40
N PRO A 113 -7.49 -7.48 54.10
CA PRO A 113 -7.74 -8.64 54.96
C PRO A 113 -6.53 -9.57 55.18
N PRO A 114 -6.56 -10.43 56.22
CA PRO A 114 -5.42 -11.26 56.60
C PRO A 114 -5.12 -12.38 55.61
N ASP A 115 -6.11 -12.79 54.85
CA ASP A 115 -6.05 -13.89 53.89
C ASP A 115 -5.59 -13.45 52.50
N VAL A 116 -5.52 -12.14 52.22
CA VAL A 116 -5.03 -11.61 50.94
C VAL A 116 -3.49 -11.64 50.91
N SER A 117 -2.92 -12.29 49.90
CA SER A 117 -1.48 -12.32 49.64
C SER A 117 -0.99 -11.06 48.93
N TYR A 118 0.27 -10.67 49.14
CA TYR A 118 0.89 -9.59 48.35
C TYR A 118 0.89 -9.89 46.85
N LEU A 119 1.07 -11.16 46.45
CA LEU A 119 1.06 -11.55 45.04
C LEU A 119 -0.30 -11.29 44.38
N GLU A 120 -1.40 -11.44 45.11
CA GLU A 120 -2.75 -11.16 44.61
C GLU A 120 -3.01 -9.67 44.36
N ILE A 121 -2.17 -8.80 44.93
CA ILE A 121 -2.22 -7.35 44.72
C ILE A 121 -1.17 -6.93 43.68
N MET A 122 0.07 -7.39 43.84
CA MET A 122 1.19 -7.01 42.99
C MET A 122 1.00 -7.49 41.55
N ASN A 123 0.66 -8.76 41.33
CA ASN A 123 0.60 -9.31 39.96
C ASN A 123 -0.40 -8.56 39.08
N PRO A 124 -1.67 -8.35 39.48
CA PRO A 124 -2.65 -7.65 38.63
C PRO A 124 -2.29 -6.19 38.38
N ILE A 125 -1.70 -5.50 39.36
CA ILE A 125 -1.28 -4.10 39.21
C ILE A 125 -0.05 -4.00 38.28
N LEU A 126 0.98 -4.83 38.50
CA LEU A 126 2.17 -4.86 37.65
C LEU A 126 1.84 -5.29 36.22
N GLU A 127 0.97 -6.29 36.03
CA GLU A 127 0.46 -6.67 34.70
C GLU A 127 -0.20 -5.48 34.00
N ARG A 128 -1.01 -4.70 34.71
CA ARG A 128 -1.68 -3.52 34.13
C ARG A 128 -0.69 -2.42 33.77
N ILE A 129 0.31 -2.17 34.60
CA ILE A 129 1.37 -1.18 34.36
C ILE A 129 2.24 -1.60 33.16
N ILE A 130 2.64 -2.87 33.07
CA ILE A 130 3.52 -3.41 32.02
C ILE A 130 2.78 -3.51 30.67
N ASN A 131 1.51 -3.93 30.66
CA ASN A 131 0.75 -4.15 29.43
C ASN A 131 0.30 -2.84 28.75
N ALA A 132 0.29 -1.72 29.48
CA ALA A 132 -0.07 -0.41 28.94
C ALA A 132 0.90 0.10 27.84
N GLN A 133 2.17 -0.36 27.83
CA GLN A 133 3.18 0.07 26.85
C GLN A 133 3.42 -0.93 25.70
N ASN A 134 3.10 -2.22 25.88
CA ASN A 134 3.39 -3.27 24.90
C ASN A 134 2.31 -3.51 23.84
N THR A 135 1.09 -3.01 24.06
CA THR A 135 -0.07 -3.41 23.25
C THR A 135 -0.04 -2.83 21.83
N GLN A 136 0.41 -1.57 21.65
CA GLN A 136 0.44 -0.95 20.31
C GLN A 136 1.52 -1.52 19.40
N LEU A 137 2.72 -1.75 19.93
CA LEU A 137 3.82 -2.35 19.16
C LEU A 137 3.47 -3.79 18.73
N ARG A 138 2.92 -4.59 19.67
CA ARG A 138 2.45 -5.95 19.34
C ARG A 138 1.39 -5.94 18.25
N ARG A 139 0.41 -5.02 18.33
CA ARG A 139 -0.65 -4.90 17.34
C ARG A 139 -0.12 -4.46 15.97
N SER A 140 0.85 -3.55 15.92
CA SER A 140 1.51 -3.16 14.67
C SER A 140 2.24 -4.34 14.01
N ILE A 141 2.98 -5.13 14.80
CA ILE A 141 3.69 -6.34 14.31
C ILE A 141 2.70 -7.39 13.81
N GLU A 142 1.58 -7.59 14.50
CA GLU A 142 0.54 -8.55 14.12
C GLU A 142 -0.13 -8.17 12.79
N ILE A 143 -0.49 -6.89 12.62
CA ILE A 143 -1.05 -6.37 11.35
C ILE A 143 -0.04 -6.53 10.22
N HIS A 144 1.22 -6.15 10.44
CA HIS A 144 2.27 -6.31 9.44
C HIS A 144 2.39 -7.77 9.01
N ARG A 145 2.48 -8.70 9.97
CA ARG A 145 2.57 -10.14 9.71
C ARG A 145 1.37 -10.65 8.91
N GLN A 146 0.16 -10.24 9.27
CA GLN A 146 -1.05 -10.63 8.55
C GLN A 146 -0.98 -10.24 7.07
N PHE A 147 -0.53 -9.01 6.75
CA PHE A 147 -0.37 -8.61 5.35
C PHE A 147 0.79 -9.32 4.66
N THR A 148 1.92 -9.51 5.33
CA THR A 148 3.05 -10.27 4.78
C THR A 148 2.65 -11.69 4.41
N ASP A 149 1.91 -12.39 5.28
CA ASP A 149 1.44 -13.76 5.05
C ASP A 149 0.54 -13.81 3.79
N LEU A 150 -0.37 -12.84 3.59
CA LEU A 150 -1.20 -12.76 2.37
C LEU A 150 -0.37 -12.64 1.08
N ALA A 151 0.72 -11.87 1.11
CA ALA A 151 1.60 -11.70 -0.05
C ALA A 151 2.46 -12.95 -0.32
N LEU A 152 2.95 -13.61 0.74
CA LEU A 152 3.72 -14.86 0.64
C LEU A 152 2.85 -16.01 0.11
N ASP A 153 1.60 -16.10 0.55
CA ASP A 153 0.63 -17.09 0.08
C ASP A 153 0.12 -16.81 -1.34
N GLY A 154 0.45 -15.65 -1.91
CA GLY A 154 0.04 -15.27 -3.27
C GLY A 154 -1.46 -15.03 -3.43
N GLN A 155 -2.13 -14.55 -2.37
CA GLN A 155 -3.59 -14.31 -2.40
C GLN A 155 -4.00 -13.06 -3.23
N GLY A 156 -3.02 -12.26 -3.68
CA GLY A 156 -3.22 -11.14 -4.59
C GLY A 156 -3.68 -9.84 -3.91
N LEU A 157 -3.85 -8.80 -4.72
CA LEU A 157 -4.18 -7.44 -4.27
C LEU A 157 -5.58 -7.36 -3.65
N GLU A 158 -6.54 -8.14 -4.17
CA GLU A 158 -7.92 -8.17 -3.68
C GLU A 158 -8.00 -8.66 -2.23
N ALA A 159 -7.23 -9.68 -1.86
CA ALA A 159 -7.20 -10.20 -0.50
C ALA A 159 -6.61 -9.19 0.48
N ILE A 160 -5.53 -8.50 0.09
CA ILE A 160 -4.90 -7.47 0.91
C ILE A 160 -5.85 -6.28 1.12
N VAL A 161 -6.46 -5.77 0.05
CA VAL A 161 -7.40 -4.64 0.13
C VAL A 161 -8.66 -5.00 0.92
N LYS A 162 -9.17 -6.23 0.76
CA LYS A 162 -10.29 -6.73 1.57
C LYS A 162 -9.94 -6.78 3.05
N THR A 163 -8.80 -7.39 3.39
CA THR A 163 -8.34 -7.52 4.79
C THR A 163 -8.15 -6.16 5.44
N LEU A 164 -7.57 -5.20 4.72
CA LEU A 164 -7.45 -3.83 5.21
C LEU A 164 -8.83 -3.20 5.44
N GLY A 165 -9.75 -3.35 4.48
CA GLY A 165 -11.11 -2.80 4.57
C GLY A 165 -11.90 -3.33 5.76
N GLU A 166 -11.76 -4.63 6.07
CA GLU A 166 -12.33 -5.25 7.26
C GLU A 166 -11.67 -4.73 8.56
N LEU A 167 -10.34 -4.54 8.56
CA LEU A 167 -9.59 -4.05 9.72
C LEU A 167 -9.88 -2.59 10.08
N VAL A 168 -10.14 -1.74 9.08
CA VAL A 168 -10.46 -0.31 9.28
C VAL A 168 -11.96 0.01 9.17
N GLU A 169 -12.79 -1.00 8.93
CA GLU A 169 -14.25 -0.90 8.75
C GLU A 169 -14.66 0.15 7.71
N SER A 170 -13.95 0.20 6.57
CA SER A 170 -14.15 1.26 5.57
C SER A 170 -14.00 0.79 4.13
N SER A 171 -14.62 1.51 3.20
CA SER A 171 -14.53 1.26 1.77
C SER A 171 -13.20 1.73 1.20
N ILE A 172 -12.51 0.84 0.49
CA ILE A 172 -11.16 1.06 -0.06
C ILE A 172 -11.15 0.91 -1.58
N ALA A 173 -10.36 1.74 -2.26
CA ALA A 173 -9.99 1.56 -3.66
C ALA A 173 -8.48 1.65 -3.80
N LEU A 174 -7.90 0.66 -4.48
CA LEU A 174 -6.50 0.64 -4.91
C LEU A 174 -6.48 0.92 -6.42
N GLU A 175 -5.79 1.98 -6.81
CA GLU A 175 -5.62 2.37 -8.21
C GLU A 175 -4.14 2.43 -8.58
N ASP A 176 -3.81 2.11 -9.83
CA ASP A 176 -2.45 2.26 -10.37
C ASP A 176 -2.07 3.75 -10.59
N ALA A 177 -0.84 4.02 -11.01
CA ALA A 177 -0.38 5.37 -11.31
C ALA A 177 -1.14 6.06 -12.46
N SER A 178 -1.87 5.31 -13.28
CA SER A 178 -2.74 5.81 -14.36
C SER A 178 -4.21 5.95 -13.93
N PHE A 179 -4.51 5.71 -12.65
CA PHE A 179 -5.84 5.70 -12.04
C PHE A 179 -6.77 4.59 -12.56
N HIS A 180 -6.24 3.45 -13.00
CA HIS A 180 -7.04 2.25 -13.21
C HIS A 180 -7.26 1.54 -11.88
N LEU A 181 -8.49 1.13 -11.64
CA LEU A 181 -8.85 0.38 -10.45
C LEU A 181 -8.26 -1.04 -10.51
N LEU A 182 -7.38 -1.36 -9.57
CA LEU A 182 -6.78 -2.69 -9.43
C LEU A 182 -7.59 -3.58 -8.50
N ALA A 183 -7.99 -3.05 -7.34
CA ALA A 183 -8.75 -3.77 -6.33
C ALA A 183 -9.62 -2.82 -5.51
N SER A 184 -10.68 -3.36 -4.90
CA SER A 184 -11.57 -2.58 -4.03
C SER A 184 -12.20 -3.41 -2.93
N HIS A 185 -12.57 -2.74 -1.84
CA HIS A 185 -13.41 -3.27 -0.78
C HIS A 185 -14.55 -2.28 -0.55
N VAL A 186 -15.78 -2.78 -0.43
CA VAL A 186 -16.98 -1.95 -0.30
C VAL A 186 -17.70 -2.31 0.98
N VAL A 187 -17.84 -1.32 1.86
CA VAL A 187 -18.69 -1.39 3.06
C VAL A 187 -20.04 -0.73 2.72
N PRO A 188 -21.17 -1.43 2.88
CA PRO A 188 -22.50 -0.87 2.64
C PRO A 188 -22.72 0.44 3.41
N GLY A 189 -23.17 1.48 2.71
CA GLY A 189 -23.40 2.81 3.29
C GLY A 189 -22.16 3.72 3.35
N VAL A 190 -20.94 3.17 3.25
CA VAL A 190 -19.69 3.95 3.24
C VAL A 190 -19.26 4.19 1.80
N THR A 191 -19.91 5.12 1.11
CA THR A 191 -19.60 5.45 -0.29
C THR A 191 -19.98 6.89 -0.64
N ASP A 192 -19.45 7.40 -1.74
CA ASP A 192 -19.87 8.64 -2.38
C ASP A 192 -20.04 8.46 -3.90
N LYS A 193 -20.47 9.53 -4.59
CA LYS A 193 -20.69 9.52 -6.04
C LYS A 193 -19.39 9.23 -6.80
N HIS A 194 -18.27 9.77 -6.34
CA HIS A 194 -16.97 9.53 -6.96
C HIS A 194 -16.60 8.04 -6.89
N ARG A 195 -16.72 7.40 -5.72
CA ARG A 195 -16.43 5.97 -5.56
C ARG A 195 -17.33 5.09 -6.42
N GLN A 196 -18.63 5.39 -6.48
CA GLN A 196 -19.56 4.67 -7.35
C GLN A 196 -19.12 4.74 -8.82
N GLN A 197 -18.68 5.92 -9.29
CA GLN A 197 -18.16 6.09 -10.64
C GLN A 197 -16.83 5.37 -10.85
N THR A 198 -15.92 5.38 -9.86
CA THR A 198 -14.65 4.64 -9.93
C THR A 198 -14.88 3.15 -10.11
N LEU A 199 -15.82 2.57 -9.35
CA LEU A 199 -16.18 1.16 -9.47
C LEU A 199 -16.86 0.87 -10.83
N ALA A 200 -17.82 1.69 -11.25
CA ALA A 200 -18.55 1.49 -12.50
C ALA A 200 -17.68 1.64 -13.76
N HIS A 201 -16.64 2.48 -13.70
CA HIS A 201 -15.75 2.78 -14.82
C HIS A 201 -14.37 2.13 -14.70
N HIS A 202 -14.14 1.30 -13.67
CA HIS A 202 -12.87 0.67 -13.37
C HIS A 202 -11.68 1.67 -13.28
N GLY A 203 -11.93 2.85 -12.70
CA GLY A 203 -10.90 3.88 -12.51
C GLY A 203 -11.46 5.28 -12.28
N THR A 204 -10.60 6.20 -11.83
CA THR A 204 -11.00 7.59 -11.54
C THR A 204 -11.45 8.33 -12.81
N PRO A 205 -12.64 8.97 -12.81
CA PRO A 205 -13.14 9.71 -13.96
C PRO A 205 -12.19 10.83 -14.41
N VAL A 206 -12.05 11.02 -15.74
CA VAL A 206 -11.18 12.05 -16.37
C VAL A 206 -11.38 13.44 -15.75
N LYS A 207 -12.62 13.86 -15.51
CA LYS A 207 -12.94 15.15 -14.90
C LYS A 207 -12.29 15.34 -13.52
N VAL A 208 -12.24 14.29 -12.71
CA VAL A 208 -11.62 14.31 -11.37
C VAL A 208 -10.09 14.35 -11.50
N ARG A 209 -9.51 13.52 -12.40
CA ARG A 209 -8.06 13.49 -12.67
C ARG A 209 -7.53 14.84 -13.17
N GLN A 210 -8.33 15.56 -13.94
CA GLN A 210 -7.94 16.86 -14.51
C GLN A 210 -8.13 18.05 -13.56
N ALA A 211 -8.89 17.89 -12.47
CA ALA A 211 -9.15 18.97 -11.53
C ALA A 211 -7.88 19.42 -10.80
N ALA A 212 -7.57 20.72 -10.85
CA ALA A 212 -6.34 21.28 -10.26
C ALA A 212 -6.22 21.00 -8.75
N ALA A 213 -7.33 21.09 -8.02
CA ALA A 213 -7.36 20.80 -6.58
C ALA A 213 -6.95 19.35 -6.26
N ILE A 214 -7.40 18.38 -7.07
CA ILE A 214 -7.05 16.97 -6.92
C ILE A 214 -5.58 16.74 -7.26
N LYS A 215 -5.08 17.33 -8.35
CA LYS A 215 -3.66 17.23 -8.75
C LYS A 215 -2.74 17.74 -7.65
N ASN A 216 -3.02 18.91 -7.09
CA ASN A 216 -2.21 19.49 -6.01
C ASN A 216 -2.24 18.63 -4.75
N MET A 217 -3.42 18.15 -4.36
CA MET A 217 -3.59 17.26 -3.21
C MET A 217 -2.80 15.96 -3.37
N LEU A 218 -2.89 15.31 -4.54
CA LEU A 218 -2.16 14.06 -4.80
C LEU A 218 -0.65 14.27 -4.83
N GLN A 219 -0.18 15.40 -5.37
CA GLN A 219 1.25 15.75 -5.32
C GLN A 219 1.75 15.86 -3.88
N ASP A 220 0.97 16.46 -2.98
CA ASP A 220 1.35 16.55 -1.58
C ASP A 220 1.34 15.17 -0.89
N VAL A 221 0.35 14.32 -1.18
CA VAL A 221 0.27 12.95 -0.65
C VAL A 221 1.50 12.14 -1.08
N VAL A 222 1.83 12.17 -2.37
CA VAL A 222 2.99 11.45 -2.93
C VAL A 222 4.31 11.98 -2.36
N ARG A 223 4.46 13.32 -2.21
CA ARG A 223 5.64 13.93 -1.59
C ARG A 223 5.77 13.58 -0.11
N GLY A 224 4.65 13.49 0.60
CA GLY A 224 4.60 13.11 2.01
C GLY A 224 5.02 11.66 2.26
N ARG A 225 4.86 10.77 1.27
CA ARG A 225 5.24 9.35 1.34
C ARG A 225 4.62 8.59 2.53
N ALA A 226 3.47 9.06 3.00
CA ALA A 226 2.76 8.51 4.15
C ALA A 226 1.25 8.72 3.98
N PRO A 227 0.41 7.97 4.72
CA PRO A 227 -1.03 8.17 4.71
C PRO A 227 -1.38 9.59 5.17
N ARG A 228 -2.31 10.24 4.47
CA ARG A 228 -2.73 11.62 4.76
C ARG A 228 -4.24 11.74 4.75
N LYS A 229 -4.78 12.46 5.73
CA LYS A 229 -6.18 12.89 5.71
C LYS A 229 -6.39 13.97 4.66
N VAL A 230 -7.42 13.79 3.85
CA VAL A 230 -7.78 14.63 2.72
C VAL A 230 -9.23 15.08 2.89
N PRO A 231 -9.52 16.39 2.74
CA PRO A 231 -10.88 16.90 2.89
C PRO A 231 -11.80 16.43 1.74
N PRO A 232 -13.12 16.49 1.91
CA PRO A 232 -14.06 16.25 0.83
C PRO A 232 -13.93 17.31 -0.29
N PHE A 233 -14.26 16.90 -1.52
CA PHE A 233 -14.44 17.77 -2.69
C PHE A 233 -15.84 17.55 -3.28
N PRO A 234 -16.90 18.12 -2.68
CA PRO A 234 -18.29 17.82 -3.05
C PRO A 234 -18.61 18.09 -4.52
N GLU A 235 -18.02 19.14 -5.11
CA GLU A 235 -18.20 19.52 -6.52
C GLU A 235 -17.73 18.43 -7.51
N LEU A 236 -16.82 17.56 -7.06
CA LEU A 236 -16.27 16.44 -7.83
C LEU A 236 -16.91 15.10 -7.44
N GLY A 237 -17.90 15.10 -6.55
CA GLY A 237 -18.57 13.90 -6.05
C GLY A 237 -17.84 13.19 -4.90
N LEU A 238 -16.76 13.78 -4.37
CA LEU A 238 -16.07 13.32 -3.16
C LEU A 238 -16.71 13.96 -1.93
N THR A 239 -17.79 13.38 -1.41
CA THR A 239 -18.61 14.02 -0.36
C THR A 239 -18.15 13.71 1.06
N ALA A 240 -17.23 12.78 1.23
CA ALA A 240 -16.71 12.34 2.52
C ALA A 240 -15.19 12.60 2.64
N PRO A 241 -14.67 12.83 3.86
CA PRO A 241 -13.22 12.89 4.10
C PRO A 241 -12.59 11.54 3.78
N ARG A 242 -11.30 11.56 3.42
CA ARG A 242 -10.57 10.36 3.01
C ARG A 242 -9.21 10.28 3.68
N ILE A 243 -8.71 9.06 3.84
CA ILE A 243 -7.27 8.84 3.97
C ILE A 243 -6.77 8.39 2.61
N ILE A 244 -5.72 9.04 2.11
CA ILE A 244 -5.04 8.64 0.89
C ILE A 244 -3.58 8.38 1.23
N THR A 245 -3.06 7.24 0.80
CA THR A 245 -1.64 6.91 0.91
C THR A 245 -1.08 6.54 -0.47
N PRO A 246 0.14 7.00 -0.81
CA PRO A 246 0.79 6.55 -2.04
C PRO A 246 1.33 5.13 -1.86
N VAL A 247 1.23 4.31 -2.91
CA VAL A 247 1.90 3.01 -2.99
C VAL A 247 3.23 3.23 -3.69
N LEU A 248 4.32 3.06 -2.95
CA LEU A 248 5.66 3.42 -3.41
C LEU A 248 6.61 2.22 -3.36
N ALA A 249 7.43 2.09 -4.41
CA ALA A 249 8.57 1.18 -4.46
C ALA A 249 9.86 1.99 -4.56
N GLY A 250 10.53 2.22 -3.43
CA GLY A 250 11.67 3.14 -3.39
C GLY A 250 11.27 4.57 -3.77
N ARG A 251 11.66 5.04 -4.96
CA ARG A 251 11.25 6.36 -5.50
C ARG A 251 10.13 6.28 -6.53
N GLU A 252 9.75 5.08 -6.96
CA GLU A 252 8.71 4.87 -7.95
C GLU A 252 7.33 4.95 -7.31
N HIS A 253 6.41 5.67 -7.95
CA HIS A 253 5.00 5.72 -7.59
C HIS A 253 4.23 4.69 -8.40
N LEU A 254 3.78 3.63 -7.74
CA LEU A 254 3.07 2.52 -8.37
C LEU A 254 1.57 2.77 -8.45
N GLY A 255 1.03 3.52 -7.50
CA GLY A 255 -0.40 3.79 -7.41
C GLY A 255 -0.79 4.46 -6.10
N LEU A 256 -2.09 4.48 -5.82
CA LEU A 256 -2.67 5.12 -4.65
C LEU A 256 -3.74 4.23 -4.01
N LEU A 257 -3.83 4.33 -2.69
CA LEU A 257 -4.85 3.67 -1.90
C LEU A 257 -5.72 4.74 -1.25
N SER A 258 -7.03 4.69 -1.53
CA SER A 258 -8.02 5.66 -1.03
C SER A 258 -9.06 5.00 -0.14
N ILE A 259 -9.19 5.49 1.09
CA ILE A 259 -10.09 4.98 2.14
C ILE A 259 -11.13 6.08 2.46
N ILE A 260 -12.42 5.75 2.43
CA ILE A 260 -13.52 6.71 2.67
C ILE A 260 -13.91 6.71 4.14
N ASP A 261 -13.49 7.74 4.86
CA ASP A 261 -13.78 7.89 6.28
C ASP A 261 -13.40 6.64 7.12
N HIS A 262 -13.30 6.77 8.43
CA HIS A 262 -13.11 5.60 9.30
C HIS A 262 -13.63 5.96 10.70
N PRO A 263 -14.03 4.97 11.50
CA PRO A 263 -14.44 5.25 12.87
C PRO A 263 -13.32 5.92 13.65
N GLN A 264 -13.58 7.07 14.29
CA GLN A 264 -12.55 7.86 15.00
C GLN A 264 -11.80 7.05 16.08
N HIS A 265 -12.47 6.08 16.70
CA HIS A 265 -11.87 5.20 17.71
C HIS A 265 -10.82 4.22 17.14
N LEU A 266 -10.73 4.09 15.80
CA LEU A 266 -9.76 3.26 15.10
C LEU A 266 -8.64 4.08 14.43
N GLU A 267 -8.55 5.39 14.66
CA GLU A 267 -7.65 6.25 13.89
C GLU A 267 -6.17 5.83 13.94
N GLU A 268 -5.63 5.57 15.13
CA GLU A 268 -4.23 5.12 15.29
C GLU A 268 -4.00 3.76 14.61
N LEU A 269 -4.98 2.86 14.71
CA LEU A 269 -4.93 1.54 14.07
C LEU A 269 -4.96 1.65 12.55
N ALA A 270 -5.84 2.51 12.03
CA ALA A 270 -6.05 2.70 10.60
C ALA A 270 -4.77 3.24 9.95
N MET A 271 -4.12 4.24 10.55
CA MET A 271 -2.88 4.80 10.00
C MET A 271 -1.77 3.75 9.86
N VAL A 272 -1.56 2.94 10.91
CA VAL A 272 -0.56 1.87 10.92
C VAL A 272 -0.91 0.76 9.92
N ALA A 273 -2.19 0.35 9.89
CA ALA A 273 -2.64 -0.69 8.96
C ALA A 273 -2.51 -0.26 7.50
N ILE A 274 -2.87 0.98 7.19
CA ILE A 274 -2.77 1.56 5.85
C ILE A 274 -1.31 1.63 5.40
N GLU A 275 -0.39 1.99 6.29
CA GLU A 275 1.05 2.05 5.99
C GLU A 275 1.64 0.67 5.70
N HIS A 276 1.33 -0.32 6.54
CA HIS A 276 1.76 -1.71 6.31
C HIS A 276 1.17 -2.30 5.04
N ALA A 277 -0.14 -2.12 4.82
CA ALA A 277 -0.81 -2.58 3.61
C ALA A 277 -0.22 -1.93 2.36
N ALA A 278 0.04 -0.62 2.36
CA ALA A 278 0.64 0.07 1.21
C ALA A 278 2.03 -0.50 0.86
N THR A 279 2.83 -0.85 1.86
CA THR A 279 4.14 -1.48 1.67
C THR A 279 4.02 -2.86 1.02
N VAL A 280 3.11 -3.69 1.53
CA VAL A 280 2.90 -5.05 0.99
C VAL A 280 2.26 -5.01 -0.40
N ILE A 281 1.30 -4.10 -0.62
CA ILE A 281 0.70 -3.85 -1.94
C ILE A 281 1.80 -3.45 -2.94
N ALA A 282 2.75 -2.60 -2.55
CA ALA A 282 3.86 -2.23 -3.44
C ALA A 282 4.67 -3.46 -3.86
N LEU A 283 5.00 -4.36 -2.93
CA LEU A 283 5.72 -5.60 -3.22
C LEU A 283 4.93 -6.53 -4.15
N GLU A 284 3.64 -6.70 -3.91
CA GLU A 284 2.77 -7.52 -4.76
C GLU A 284 2.63 -6.91 -6.18
N MET A 285 2.56 -5.59 -6.29
CA MET A 285 2.54 -4.89 -7.59
C MET A 285 3.87 -5.05 -8.34
N ILE A 286 5.02 -4.97 -7.67
CA ILE A 286 6.33 -5.22 -8.29
C ILE A 286 6.40 -6.65 -8.81
N LYS A 287 6.03 -7.64 -7.98
CA LYS A 287 6.01 -9.05 -8.36
C LYS A 287 5.11 -9.30 -9.57
N GLN A 288 3.89 -8.74 -9.60
CA GLN A 288 2.99 -8.86 -10.74
C GLN A 288 3.57 -8.24 -12.01
N ARG A 289 4.26 -7.10 -11.89
CA ARG A 289 4.95 -6.47 -13.00
C ARG A 289 6.10 -7.34 -13.51
N GLU A 290 6.95 -7.87 -12.62
CA GLU A 290 8.07 -8.75 -13.00
C GLU A 290 7.59 -10.00 -13.73
N VAL A 291 6.48 -10.60 -13.28
CA VAL A 291 5.84 -11.74 -13.98
C VAL A 291 5.35 -11.30 -15.36
N GLY A 292 4.63 -10.18 -15.47
CA GLY A 292 4.15 -9.65 -16.74
C GLY A 292 5.28 -9.33 -17.72
N GLU A 293 6.34 -8.68 -17.26
CA GLU A 293 7.52 -8.37 -18.06
C GLU A 293 8.28 -9.64 -18.48
N ALA A 294 8.33 -10.67 -17.64
CA ALA A 294 8.91 -11.96 -18.02
C ALA A 294 8.06 -12.65 -19.09
N GLU A 295 6.73 -12.63 -18.98
CA GLU A 295 5.83 -13.16 -20.01
C GLU A 295 5.97 -12.39 -21.33
N ASP A 296 5.98 -11.06 -21.28
CA ASP A 296 6.17 -10.20 -22.45
C ASP A 296 7.55 -10.40 -23.07
N ARG A 297 8.59 -10.66 -22.28
CA ARG A 297 9.93 -11.01 -22.80
C ARG A 297 9.92 -12.33 -23.56
N VAL A 298 9.30 -13.38 -23.00
CA VAL A 298 9.20 -14.68 -23.69
C VAL A 298 8.35 -14.58 -24.97
N ARG A 299 7.29 -13.75 -24.95
CA ARG A 299 6.51 -13.43 -26.16
C ARG A 299 7.33 -12.64 -27.18
N GLY A 300 8.12 -11.68 -26.73
CA GLY A 300 9.03 -10.88 -27.54
C GLY A 300 10.07 -11.74 -28.24
N GLU A 301 10.69 -12.69 -27.52
CA GLU A 301 11.64 -13.66 -28.10
C GLU A 301 11.01 -14.51 -29.22
N LEU A 302 9.75 -14.95 -29.04
CA LEU A 302 9.04 -15.65 -30.12
C LEU A 302 8.85 -14.74 -31.35
N VAL A 303 8.50 -13.47 -31.13
CA VAL A 303 8.38 -12.50 -32.23
C VAL A 303 9.73 -12.32 -32.91
N ASP A 304 10.80 -12.04 -32.17
CA ASP A 304 12.14 -11.83 -32.72
C ASP A 304 12.63 -13.04 -33.51
N ASP A 305 12.35 -14.26 -33.04
CA ASP A 305 12.66 -15.49 -33.77
C ASP A 305 11.92 -15.57 -35.11
N LEU A 306 10.64 -15.19 -35.14
CA LEU A 306 9.82 -15.14 -36.37
C LEU A 306 10.34 -14.06 -37.34
N LEU A 307 10.71 -12.88 -36.84
CA LEU A 307 11.21 -11.76 -37.65
C LEU A 307 12.59 -12.06 -38.24
N ASN A 308 13.46 -12.75 -37.49
CA ASN A 308 14.81 -13.08 -37.95
C ASN A 308 14.88 -14.40 -38.73
N GLY A 309 13.86 -15.25 -38.62
CA GLY A 309 13.84 -16.60 -39.17
C GLY A 309 14.74 -17.56 -38.40
N THR A 310 14.99 -17.30 -37.12
CA THR A 310 15.88 -18.10 -36.24
C THR A 310 15.12 -19.16 -35.42
N PHE A 311 13.83 -19.35 -35.69
CA PHE A 311 12.97 -20.29 -34.96
C PHE A 311 13.24 -21.78 -35.25
N GLY A 312 14.17 -22.11 -36.15
CA GLY A 312 14.51 -23.47 -36.54
C GLY A 312 13.45 -24.10 -37.44
N ASP A 313 12.66 -25.03 -36.89
CA ASP A 313 11.63 -25.76 -37.62
C ASP A 313 10.21 -25.22 -37.34
N GLN A 314 9.35 -25.25 -38.36
CA GLN A 314 7.97 -24.75 -38.27
C GLN A 314 7.15 -25.51 -37.22
N ALA A 315 7.36 -26.82 -37.07
CA ALA A 315 6.65 -27.58 -36.05
C ALA A 315 7.05 -27.12 -34.63
N ASN A 316 8.32 -26.79 -34.42
CA ASN A 316 8.83 -26.32 -33.14
C ASN A 316 8.31 -24.94 -32.76
N VAL A 317 8.30 -23.98 -33.70
CA VAL A 317 7.78 -22.63 -33.43
C VAL A 317 6.28 -22.64 -33.18
N GLN A 318 5.51 -23.47 -33.91
CA GLN A 318 4.09 -23.66 -33.63
C GLN A 318 3.85 -24.26 -32.24
N ARG A 319 4.66 -25.24 -31.81
CA ARG A 319 4.56 -25.79 -30.45
C ARG A 319 4.86 -24.73 -29.38
N ARG A 320 5.91 -23.90 -29.57
CA ARG A 320 6.24 -22.79 -28.66
C ARG A 320 5.11 -21.77 -28.58
N ALA A 321 4.57 -21.35 -29.72
CA ALA A 321 3.44 -20.43 -29.78
C ALA A 321 2.20 -20.97 -29.04
N ARG A 322 1.89 -22.27 -29.18
CA ARG A 322 0.79 -22.91 -28.45
C ARG A 322 0.97 -22.87 -26.93
N HIS A 323 2.19 -23.00 -26.40
CA HIS A 323 2.45 -22.85 -24.96
C HIS A 323 2.17 -21.42 -24.48
N LEU A 324 2.39 -20.42 -25.35
CA LEU A 324 2.04 -19.03 -25.12
C LEU A 324 0.58 -18.70 -25.46
N ARG A 325 -0.25 -19.72 -25.75
CA ARG A 325 -1.66 -19.60 -26.15
C ARG A 325 -1.86 -18.77 -27.42
N TYR A 326 -0.87 -18.75 -28.29
CA TYR A 326 -0.90 -18.10 -29.60
C TYR A 326 -0.92 -19.15 -30.72
N ASP A 327 -1.80 -18.97 -31.70
CA ASP A 327 -2.02 -19.96 -32.76
C ASP A 327 -1.45 -19.47 -34.09
N LEU A 328 -0.27 -19.95 -34.48
CA LEU A 328 0.39 -19.62 -35.75
C LEU A 328 -0.18 -20.38 -36.97
N SER A 329 -1.22 -21.20 -36.80
CA SER A 329 -1.79 -21.97 -37.93
C SER A 329 -2.81 -21.20 -38.76
N VAL A 330 -3.27 -20.05 -38.27
CA VAL A 330 -4.16 -19.15 -39.01
C VAL A 330 -3.35 -18.07 -39.74
N PRO A 331 -3.92 -17.39 -40.76
CA PRO A 331 -3.28 -16.23 -41.36
C PRO A 331 -3.06 -15.11 -40.33
N HIS A 332 -1.96 -14.38 -40.46
CA HIS A 332 -1.60 -13.27 -39.58
C HIS A 332 -1.24 -12.02 -40.36
N ARG A 333 -1.52 -10.86 -39.76
CA ARG A 333 -1.02 -9.57 -40.24
C ARG A 333 0.08 -9.07 -39.32
N LEU A 334 1.15 -8.58 -39.92
CA LEU A 334 2.25 -7.92 -39.24
C LEU A 334 2.16 -6.41 -39.45
N LEU A 335 2.30 -5.64 -38.38
CA LEU A 335 2.40 -4.19 -38.43
C LEU A 335 3.68 -3.74 -37.71
N VAL A 336 4.31 -2.70 -38.23
CA VAL A 336 5.48 -2.01 -37.65
C VAL A 336 5.04 -0.61 -37.29
N VAL A 337 5.07 -0.28 -36.00
CA VAL A 337 4.72 1.04 -35.47
C VAL A 337 6.02 1.76 -35.10
N ASP A 338 6.36 2.84 -35.80
CA ASP A 338 7.59 3.59 -35.54
C ASP A 338 7.29 5.03 -35.14
N VAL A 339 8.13 5.60 -34.27
CA VAL A 339 7.95 6.96 -33.76
C VAL A 339 8.49 7.97 -34.76
N ASP A 340 7.62 8.87 -35.22
CA ASP A 340 7.99 9.88 -36.19
C ASP A 340 9.11 10.79 -35.63
N HIS A 341 10.25 10.82 -36.32
CA HIS A 341 11.40 11.66 -35.97
C HIS A 341 11.89 11.52 -34.52
N PHE A 342 11.89 10.29 -33.98
CA PHE A 342 12.23 10.06 -32.57
C PHE A 342 13.57 10.65 -32.13
N ARG A 343 14.61 10.51 -32.97
CA ARG A 343 15.94 11.10 -32.69
C ARG A 343 15.89 12.62 -32.50
N GLN A 344 15.08 13.32 -33.29
CA GLN A 344 14.89 14.77 -33.18
C GLN A 344 14.13 15.10 -31.89
N PHE A 345 13.05 14.36 -31.61
CA PHE A 345 12.25 14.53 -30.38
C PHE A 345 13.09 14.39 -29.10
N ILE A 346 13.95 13.37 -29.03
CA ILE A 346 14.88 13.16 -27.90
C ILE A 346 15.85 14.33 -27.78
N LYS A 347 16.45 14.75 -28.91
CA LYS A 347 17.48 15.79 -28.94
C LYS A 347 16.93 17.16 -28.52
N GLU A 348 15.75 17.54 -29.00
CA GLU A 348 15.10 18.81 -28.69
C GLU A 348 14.74 18.91 -27.20
N ARG A 349 14.29 17.80 -26.59
CA ARG A 349 13.92 17.75 -25.17
C ARG A 349 15.07 17.43 -24.22
N ARG A 350 16.28 17.15 -24.75
CA ARG A 350 17.48 16.79 -23.99
C ARG A 350 17.23 15.67 -22.96
N TYR A 351 16.51 14.63 -23.39
CA TYR A 351 16.21 13.52 -22.50
C TYR A 351 17.45 12.69 -22.20
N GLU A 352 17.63 12.39 -20.91
CA GLU A 352 18.58 11.39 -20.45
C GLU A 352 18.12 9.99 -20.87
N GLU A 353 19.05 9.03 -20.92
CA GLU A 353 18.79 7.67 -21.39
C GLU A 353 17.64 6.98 -20.65
N GLY A 354 17.56 7.15 -19.32
CA GLY A 354 16.45 6.62 -18.52
C GLY A 354 15.08 7.18 -18.92
N ARG A 355 15.00 8.44 -19.37
CA ARG A 355 13.75 9.03 -19.89
C ARG A 355 13.40 8.48 -21.26
N VAL A 356 14.38 8.20 -22.11
CA VAL A 356 14.15 7.56 -23.42
C VAL A 356 13.55 6.18 -23.24
N ILE A 357 14.09 5.38 -22.32
CA ILE A 357 13.56 4.05 -21.98
C ILE A 357 12.12 4.15 -21.49
N ALA A 358 11.81 5.10 -20.60
CA ALA A 358 10.45 5.31 -20.09
C ALA A 358 9.45 5.66 -21.21
N VAL A 359 9.82 6.51 -22.16
CA VAL A 359 8.97 6.87 -23.32
C VAL A 359 8.71 5.65 -24.20
N LYS A 360 9.74 4.85 -24.51
CA LYS A 360 9.58 3.60 -25.29
C LYS A 360 8.66 2.62 -24.58
N HIS A 361 8.84 2.43 -23.28
CA HIS A 361 7.99 1.55 -22.49
C HIS A 361 6.53 2.02 -22.49
N GLN A 362 6.29 3.32 -22.30
CA GLN A 362 4.93 3.88 -22.36
C GLN A 362 4.31 3.73 -23.76
N LEU A 363 5.08 3.96 -24.83
CA LEU A 363 4.61 3.70 -26.20
C LEU A 363 4.19 2.23 -26.37
N PHE A 364 5.03 1.29 -25.95
CA PHE A 364 4.72 -0.14 -26.00
C PHE A 364 3.40 -0.46 -25.28
N GLN A 365 3.17 0.13 -24.10
CA GLN A 365 1.93 -0.06 -23.35
C GLN A 365 0.70 0.55 -24.06
N VAL A 366 0.83 1.75 -24.65
CA VAL A 366 -0.25 2.38 -25.41
C VAL A 366 -0.62 1.56 -26.65
N VAL A 367 0.37 1.11 -27.41
CA VAL A 367 0.16 0.26 -28.59
C VAL A 367 -0.49 -1.06 -28.19
N THR A 368 0.04 -1.74 -27.17
CA THR A 368 -0.52 -3.01 -26.65
C THR A 368 -1.97 -2.83 -26.19
N GLY A 369 -2.27 -1.74 -25.47
CA GLY A 369 -3.62 -1.41 -25.04
C GLY A 369 -4.59 -1.15 -26.19
N ALA A 370 -4.14 -0.47 -27.25
CA ALA A 370 -4.94 -0.23 -28.45
C ALA A 370 -5.24 -1.55 -29.20
N VAL A 371 -4.24 -2.39 -29.37
CA VAL A 371 -4.36 -3.69 -30.06
C VAL A 371 -5.26 -4.65 -29.28
N ARG A 372 -5.06 -4.78 -27.96
CA ARG A 372 -5.81 -5.71 -27.10
C ARG A 372 -7.32 -5.54 -27.17
N ARG A 373 -7.82 -4.32 -27.36
CA ARG A 373 -9.26 -4.02 -27.46
C ARG A 373 -9.91 -4.62 -28.69
N LEU A 374 -9.20 -4.71 -29.81
CA LEU A 374 -9.69 -5.22 -31.09
C LEU A 374 -9.29 -6.69 -31.31
N HIS A 375 -8.06 -7.04 -30.92
CA HIS A 375 -7.47 -8.36 -31.10
C HIS A 375 -6.98 -8.90 -29.75
N PRO A 376 -7.81 -9.60 -28.97
CA PRO A 376 -7.41 -10.13 -27.66
C PRO A 376 -6.33 -11.22 -27.75
N ARG A 377 -6.17 -11.86 -28.91
CA ARG A 377 -5.12 -12.85 -29.20
C ARG A 377 -4.02 -12.26 -30.07
N HIS A 378 -3.30 -11.25 -29.58
CA HIS A 378 -2.20 -10.60 -30.29
C HIS A 378 -0.83 -11.03 -29.75
N LEU A 379 0.22 -10.76 -30.52
CA LEU A 379 1.57 -10.60 -29.99
C LEU A 379 2.05 -9.19 -30.29
N VAL A 380 2.66 -8.54 -29.31
CA VAL A 380 3.30 -7.24 -29.46
C VAL A 380 4.71 -7.35 -28.89
N SER A 381 5.70 -6.83 -29.61
CA SER A 381 7.10 -6.82 -29.16
C SER A 381 7.73 -5.45 -29.42
N ALA A 382 8.63 -5.02 -28.54
CA ALA A 382 9.46 -3.85 -28.78
C ALA A 382 10.68 -4.25 -29.62
N HIS A 383 10.94 -3.54 -30.71
CA HIS A 383 12.07 -3.81 -31.59
C HIS A 383 12.80 -2.50 -31.95
N SER A 384 13.94 -2.27 -31.29
CA SER A 384 14.71 -1.01 -31.39
C SER A 384 13.90 0.24 -31.03
N ASP A 385 13.50 1.05 -32.02
CA ASP A 385 12.68 2.28 -31.86
C ASP A 385 11.21 2.06 -32.27
N SER A 386 10.88 0.84 -32.71
CA SER A 386 9.56 0.48 -33.22
C SER A 386 8.86 -0.55 -32.32
N VAL A 387 7.55 -0.66 -32.46
CA VAL A 387 6.71 -1.68 -31.83
C VAL A 387 6.14 -2.57 -32.94
N ILE A 388 6.39 -3.88 -32.86
CA ILE A 388 5.91 -4.87 -33.81
C ILE A 388 4.63 -5.48 -33.29
N VAL A 389 3.61 -5.56 -34.14
CA VAL A 389 2.30 -6.11 -33.81
C VAL A 389 1.98 -7.26 -34.75
N LEU A 390 1.63 -8.42 -34.19
CA LEU A 390 1.17 -9.58 -34.92
C LEU A 390 -0.25 -9.92 -34.48
N VAL A 391 -1.20 -9.85 -35.42
CA VAL A 391 -2.61 -10.18 -35.15
C VAL A 391 -3.09 -11.33 -36.05
N PRO A 392 -3.81 -12.31 -35.49
CA PRO A 392 -4.53 -13.29 -36.27
C PRO A 392 -5.57 -12.60 -37.16
N GLN A 393 -5.63 -13.04 -38.40
CA GLN A 393 -6.53 -12.51 -39.42
C GLN A 393 -7.46 -13.63 -39.92
N PRO A 394 -8.62 -13.84 -39.26
CA PRO A 394 -9.60 -14.81 -39.72
C PRO A 394 -10.21 -14.35 -41.06
N THR A 395 -10.72 -15.31 -41.83
CA THR A 395 -11.16 -15.12 -43.22
C THR A 395 -12.35 -14.16 -43.35
N ASP A 396 -13.11 -13.95 -42.28
CA ASP A 396 -14.29 -13.09 -42.19
C ASP A 396 -14.04 -11.73 -41.52
N THR A 397 -12.76 -11.34 -41.37
CA THR A 397 -12.40 -10.07 -40.72
C THR A 397 -13.01 -8.85 -41.43
N LYS A 398 -13.46 -7.87 -40.62
CA LYS A 398 -13.93 -6.56 -41.11
C LYS A 398 -12.79 -5.62 -41.51
N ASP A 399 -11.55 -5.96 -41.15
CA ASP A 399 -10.33 -5.21 -41.47
C ASP A 399 -9.30 -6.13 -42.13
N PRO A 400 -9.52 -6.51 -43.41
CA PRO A 400 -8.65 -7.46 -44.11
C PRO A 400 -7.25 -6.89 -44.42
N ASP A 401 -7.14 -5.57 -44.47
CA ASP A 401 -5.89 -4.88 -44.79
C ASP A 401 -5.14 -4.39 -43.54
N GLY A 402 -5.75 -4.48 -42.34
CA GLY A 402 -5.15 -4.00 -41.09
C GLY A 402 -5.12 -2.48 -40.95
N GLU A 403 -5.74 -1.74 -41.86
CA GLU A 403 -5.74 -0.26 -41.87
C GLU A 403 -6.57 0.31 -40.72
N GLY A 404 -7.65 -0.37 -40.34
CA GLY A 404 -8.48 0.00 -39.19
C GLY A 404 -7.72 -0.13 -37.87
N LEU A 405 -6.99 -1.22 -37.68
CA LEU A 405 -6.11 -1.41 -36.54
C LEU A 405 -4.98 -0.36 -36.52
N ALA A 406 -4.33 -0.11 -37.65
CA ALA A 406 -3.29 0.89 -37.76
C ALA A 406 -3.79 2.30 -37.40
N ALA A 407 -4.98 2.68 -37.88
CA ALA A 407 -5.62 3.94 -37.54
C ALA A 407 -5.91 4.05 -36.03
N ARG A 408 -6.42 2.97 -35.41
CA ARG A 408 -6.70 2.98 -33.97
C ARG A 408 -5.43 3.08 -33.12
N ILE A 409 -4.34 2.41 -33.51
CA ILE A 409 -3.05 2.54 -32.84
C ILE A 409 -2.58 4.00 -32.90
N ARG A 410 -2.62 4.62 -34.08
CA ARG A 410 -2.18 6.01 -34.27
C ARG A 410 -3.02 6.99 -33.45
N GLU A 411 -4.33 6.83 -33.46
CA GLU A 411 -5.27 7.61 -32.64
C GLU A 411 -4.95 7.45 -31.15
N ALA A 412 -4.78 6.22 -30.66
CA ALA A 412 -4.46 5.96 -29.26
C ALA A 412 -3.13 6.58 -28.82
N VAL A 413 -2.11 6.58 -29.68
CA VAL A 413 -0.84 7.28 -29.41
C VAL A 413 -1.02 8.80 -29.42
N GLY A 414 -1.79 9.34 -30.36
CA GLY A 414 -2.08 10.79 -30.43
C GLY A 414 -2.93 11.30 -29.25
N GLU A 415 -3.82 10.48 -28.71
CA GLU A 415 -4.61 10.76 -27.50
C GLU A 415 -3.78 10.65 -26.19
N SER A 416 -2.57 10.09 -26.25
CA SER A 416 -1.72 9.86 -25.08
C SER A 416 -0.93 11.10 -24.66
N GLU A 417 -0.49 11.13 -23.40
CA GLU A 417 0.32 12.24 -22.85
C GLU A 417 1.79 12.23 -23.32
N LEU A 418 2.16 11.31 -24.23
CA LEU A 418 3.54 11.17 -24.72
C LEU A 418 3.99 12.38 -25.56
N GLY A 419 3.06 13.03 -26.24
CA GLY A 419 3.37 14.14 -27.16
C GLY A 419 4.24 13.71 -28.34
N ILE A 420 4.10 12.46 -28.79
CA ILE A 420 4.75 11.89 -29.97
C ILE A 420 3.68 11.50 -31.00
N THR A 421 4.10 11.39 -32.26
CA THR A 421 3.29 10.80 -33.31
C THR A 421 3.97 9.53 -33.83
N VAL A 422 3.18 8.63 -34.42
CA VAL A 422 3.69 7.36 -34.95
C VAL A 422 3.20 7.16 -36.38
N SER A 423 4.04 6.52 -37.19
CA SER A 423 3.68 5.96 -38.49
C SER A 423 3.58 4.45 -38.38
N VAL A 424 2.59 3.86 -39.04
CA VAL A 424 2.31 2.42 -38.99
C VAL A 424 2.44 1.84 -40.39
N SER A 425 3.38 0.91 -40.56
CA SER A 425 3.55 0.13 -41.79
C SER A 425 2.91 -1.25 -41.62
N ILE A 426 2.22 -1.71 -42.65
CA ILE A 426 1.49 -2.98 -42.67
C ILE A 426 2.16 -3.90 -43.68
N GLY A 427 2.60 -5.05 -43.20
CA GLY A 427 3.21 -6.10 -44.01
C GLY A 427 2.17 -6.93 -44.77
N ARG A 428 2.68 -7.77 -45.68
CA ARG A 428 1.86 -8.76 -46.38
C ARG A 428 1.22 -9.77 -45.42
N LEU A 429 0.20 -10.48 -45.90
CA LEU A 429 -0.45 -11.54 -45.12
C LEU A 429 0.52 -12.71 -44.94
N CYS A 430 0.74 -13.12 -43.68
CA CYS A 430 1.58 -14.26 -43.32
C CYS A 430 0.70 -15.50 -43.17
N LEU A 431 0.95 -16.55 -43.97
CA LEU A 431 0.19 -17.80 -43.90
C LEU A 431 0.93 -18.87 -43.07
N LYS A 432 2.26 -18.76 -42.99
CA LYS A 432 3.14 -19.68 -42.26
C LYS A 432 4.30 -18.93 -41.60
N PRO A 433 5.01 -19.55 -40.64
CA PRO A 433 6.12 -18.90 -39.92
C PRO A 433 7.21 -18.27 -40.82
N ASP A 434 7.55 -18.88 -41.96
CA ASP A 434 8.57 -18.33 -42.87
C ASP A 434 8.18 -16.98 -43.49
N ASP A 435 6.89 -16.63 -43.48
CA ASP A 435 6.41 -15.40 -44.11
C ASP A 435 6.73 -14.15 -43.26
N PHE A 436 6.99 -14.30 -41.96
CA PHE A 436 7.16 -13.15 -41.06
C PHE A 436 8.41 -12.34 -41.35
N LYS A 437 9.56 -12.98 -41.56
CA LYS A 437 10.82 -12.30 -41.89
C LYS A 437 10.71 -11.41 -43.15
N PRO A 438 10.33 -11.94 -44.32
CA PRO A 438 10.14 -11.10 -45.50
C PRO A 438 9.05 -10.04 -45.30
N ALA A 439 7.91 -10.35 -44.66
CA ALA A 439 6.86 -9.36 -44.38
C ALA A 439 7.36 -8.19 -43.50
N PHE A 440 8.22 -8.49 -42.51
CA PHE A 440 8.85 -7.51 -41.64
C PHE A 440 9.82 -6.61 -42.40
N VAL A 441 10.75 -7.19 -43.18
CA VAL A 441 11.72 -6.44 -43.99
C VAL A 441 11.00 -5.51 -44.98
N GLU A 442 9.95 -6.00 -45.63
CA GLU A 442 9.11 -5.21 -46.55
C GLU A 442 8.43 -4.03 -45.84
N ALA A 443 7.82 -4.28 -44.67
CA ALA A 443 7.15 -3.25 -43.89
C ALA A 443 8.13 -2.19 -43.37
N GLN A 444 9.33 -2.59 -42.92
CA GLN A 444 10.36 -1.67 -42.45
C GLN A 444 10.91 -0.79 -43.58
N ARG A 445 11.20 -1.37 -44.75
CA ARG A 445 11.63 -0.62 -45.95
C ARG A 445 10.59 0.41 -46.40
N ALA A 446 9.31 0.04 -46.35
CA ALA A 446 8.21 0.95 -46.66
C ALA A 446 8.15 2.16 -45.71
N LEU A 447 8.42 1.91 -44.43
CA LEU A 447 8.44 2.93 -43.40
C LEU A 447 9.64 3.86 -43.56
N ASP A 448 10.85 3.30 -43.76
CA ASP A 448 12.08 4.05 -44.02
C ASP A 448 11.94 4.98 -45.24
N LEU A 449 11.28 4.49 -46.31
CA LEU A 449 11.01 5.29 -47.49
C LEU A 449 10.12 6.51 -47.17
N MET A 450 9.10 6.35 -46.33
CA MET A 450 8.24 7.47 -45.93
C MET A 450 8.94 8.45 -44.98
N VAL A 451 9.81 7.95 -44.11
CA VAL A 451 10.68 8.77 -43.26
C VAL A 451 11.62 9.62 -44.12
N ARG A 452 12.22 9.06 -45.19
CA ARG A 452 13.05 9.80 -46.15
C ARG A 452 12.26 10.92 -46.86
N PHE A 453 10.97 10.73 -47.09
CA PHE A 453 10.08 11.77 -47.65
C PHE A 453 9.56 12.79 -46.61
N GLY A 454 9.96 12.67 -45.34
CA GLY A 454 9.57 13.60 -44.27
C GLY A 454 8.09 13.55 -43.90
N LYS A 455 7.38 12.47 -44.25
CA LYS A 455 5.96 12.30 -43.88
C LYS A 455 5.86 11.78 -42.44
N ARG A 456 4.78 12.19 -41.75
CA ARG A 456 4.45 11.80 -40.37
C ARG A 456 3.04 11.24 -40.30
N GLU A 457 2.71 10.51 -39.25
CA GLU A 457 1.36 9.99 -39.00
C GLU A 457 0.81 9.14 -40.15
N GLN A 458 1.67 8.41 -40.86
CA GLN A 458 1.27 7.68 -42.05
C GLN A 458 0.76 6.28 -41.70
N ILE A 459 -0.18 5.78 -42.50
CA ILE A 459 -0.51 4.34 -42.56
C ILE A 459 -0.06 3.86 -43.93
N ILE A 460 0.83 2.87 -43.95
CA ILE A 460 1.51 2.44 -45.16
C ILE A 460 1.25 0.97 -45.35
N ASN A 461 0.47 0.62 -46.37
CA ASN A 461 0.28 -0.78 -46.74
C ASN A 461 1.29 -1.16 -47.82
N TYR A 462 2.20 -2.10 -47.52
CA TYR A 462 3.22 -2.52 -48.47
C TYR A 462 2.61 -3.02 -49.80
N GLU A 463 1.43 -3.65 -49.75
CA GLU A 463 0.69 -4.17 -50.92
C GLU A 463 0.13 -3.07 -51.82
N ARG A 464 -0.04 -1.85 -51.30
CA ARG A 464 -0.62 -0.70 -52.01
C ARG A 464 0.41 0.33 -52.49
N LEU A 465 1.71 0.11 -52.26
CA LEU A 465 2.77 1.06 -52.63
C LEU A 465 3.00 1.23 -54.15
N GLY A 466 2.48 0.32 -54.99
CA GLY A 466 2.59 0.44 -56.45
C GLY A 466 4.05 0.59 -56.92
N VAL A 467 4.33 1.64 -57.73
CA VAL A 467 5.67 1.94 -58.28
C VAL A 467 6.71 2.20 -57.18
N TYR A 468 6.31 2.72 -56.02
CA TYR A 468 7.22 2.97 -54.90
C TYR A 468 7.81 1.68 -54.30
N ARG A 469 7.25 0.49 -54.61
CA ARG A 469 7.87 -0.80 -54.26
C ARG A 469 9.23 -0.98 -54.91
N LEU A 470 9.40 -0.54 -56.16
CA LEU A 470 10.68 -0.66 -56.88
C LEU A 470 11.76 0.21 -56.23
N LEU A 471 11.39 1.41 -55.77
CA LEU A 471 12.30 2.31 -55.04
C LEU A 471 12.67 1.77 -53.66
N ALA A 472 11.76 1.03 -53.01
CA ALA A 472 12.03 0.37 -51.73
C ALA A 472 12.89 -0.91 -51.85
N GLN A 473 13.12 -1.41 -53.07
CA GLN A 473 13.95 -2.61 -53.32
C GLN A 473 15.41 -2.29 -53.68
N VAL A 474 15.73 -1.02 -53.97
CA VAL A 474 17.11 -0.60 -54.26
C VAL A 474 17.83 -0.42 -52.93
N GLU A 475 18.72 -1.36 -52.60
CA GLU A 475 19.74 -1.16 -51.56
C GLU A 475 20.78 -0.17 -52.08
N ASP A 476 21.25 0.74 -51.20
CA ASP A 476 22.39 1.63 -51.50
C ASP A 476 23.67 0.82 -51.76
#